data_AF-A0A1J4VQB3-F1
#
_entry.id   AF-A0A1J4VQB3-F1
#
_cell.length_a   1.000
_cell.length_b   1.000
_cell.length_c   1.000
_cell.angle_alpha   90.00
_cell.angle_beta   90.00
_cell.angle_gamma   90.00
#
_symmetry.space_group_name_H-M   'P 1'
#
loop_
_entity.id
_entity.type
_entity.pdbx_description
1 polymer ?
#
loop_
_entity_poly.entity_id
_entity_poly.type
_entity_poly.pdbx_seq_one_letter_code
_entity_poly.pdbx_strand_id
1 'polypeptide(L)' 'MVCLPDGLHKAIKHLAVERGTSIAKLVTEALEALYKEDVDDLRVGRERFEHYLSNPEKTVAYASYRVKRLKR' A
#
# COMPACT_ATOMS: atom_id res chain seq x y z
N MET A 1 -21.71 0.81 2.09
CA MET A 1 -22.34 0.74 0.76
C MET A 1 -21.58 1.68 -0.16
N VAL A 2 -20.98 1.17 -1.24
CA VAL A 2 -20.22 2.00 -2.20
C VAL A 2 -21.16 2.33 -3.36
N CYS A 3 -21.32 3.61 -3.65
CA CYS A 3 -22.15 4.06 -4.76
C CYS A 3 -21.29 4.14 -6.02
N LEU A 4 -21.65 3.39 -7.06
CA LEU A 4 -20.97 3.40 -8.35
C LEU A 4 -21.86 4.09 -9.39
N PRO A 5 -21.28 4.83 -10.35
CA PRO A 5 -22.02 5.32 -11.50
C PRO A 5 -22.74 4.17 -12.21
N ASP A 6 -23.97 4.40 -12.68
CA ASP A 6 -24.82 3.34 -13.27
C ASP A 6 -24.14 2.59 -14.42
N GLY A 7 -23.42 3.31 -15.28
CA GLY A 7 -22.66 2.71 -16.39
C GLY A 7 -21.56 1.77 -15.89
N LEU A 8 -20.83 2.19 -14.86
CA LEU A 8 -19.75 1.39 -14.26
C LEU A 8 -20.32 0.16 -13.55
N HIS A 9 -21.41 0.31 -12.81
CA HIS A 9 -22.07 -0.82 -12.15
C HIS A 9 -22.55 -1.87 -13.16
N LYS A 10 -23.18 -1.45 -14.27
CA LYS A 10 -23.60 -2.36 -15.35
C LYS A 10 -22.42 -3.09 -15.99
N ALA A 11 -21.33 -2.38 -16.27
CA ALA A 11 -20.13 -2.98 -16.85
C ALA A 11 -19.48 -4.02 -15.92
N ILE A 12 -19.32 -3.70 -14.63
CA ILE A 12 -18.76 -4.64 -13.65
C ILE A 12 -19.68 -5.84 -13.45
N LYS A 13 -21.00 -5.65 -13.46
CA LYS A 13 -21.95 -6.75 -13.38
C LYS A 13 -21.81 -7.70 -14.58
N HIS A 14 -21.66 -7.17 -15.79
CA HIS A 14 -21.41 -7.99 -16.98
C HIS A 14 -20.12 -8.80 -16.85
N LEU A 15 -19.04 -8.14 -16.46
CA LEU A 15 -17.73 -8.76 -16.26
C LEU A 15 -17.75 -9.86 -15.19
N ALA A 16 -18.53 -9.67 -14.12
CA ALA A 16 -18.71 -10.66 -13.07
C ALA A 16 -19.36 -11.95 -13.60
N VAL A 17 -20.37 -11.81 -14.46
CA VAL A 17 -21.05 -12.94 -15.12
C VAL A 17 -20.08 -13.66 -16.06
N GLU A 18 -19.36 -12.93 -16.91
CA GLU A 18 -18.40 -13.51 -17.85
C GLU A 18 -17.29 -14.30 -17.15
N ARG A 19 -16.81 -13.80 -16.00
CA ARG A 19 -15.74 -14.44 -15.23
C ARG A 19 -16.23 -15.47 -14.21
N GLY A 20 -17.54 -15.71 -14.11
CA GLY A 20 -18.11 -16.64 -13.14
C GLY A 20 -17.76 -16.27 -11.69
N THR A 21 -17.72 -14.97 -11.37
CA THR A 21 -17.31 -14.48 -10.07
C THR A 21 -18.26 -13.43 -9.50
N SER A 22 -18.04 -12.98 -8.27
CA SER A 22 -18.87 -11.94 -7.66
C SER A 22 -18.35 -10.54 -7.99
N ILE A 23 -19.27 -9.57 -8.08
CA ILE A 23 -18.92 -8.15 -8.21
C ILE A 23 -17.97 -7.72 -7.09
N ALA A 24 -18.21 -8.17 -5.85
CA ALA A 24 -17.35 -7.87 -4.72
C ALA A 24 -15.91 -8.35 -4.95
N LYS A 25 -15.72 -9.58 -5.45
CA LYS A 25 -14.39 -10.11 -5.73
C LYS A 25 -13.66 -9.29 -6.80
N LEU A 26 -14.34 -8.92 -7.89
CA LEU A 26 -13.75 -8.07 -8.93
C LEU A 26 -13.32 -6.70 -8.40
N VAL A 27 -14.17 -6.08 -7.56
CA VAL A 27 -13.85 -4.79 -6.95
C VAL A 27 -12.66 -4.93 -6.00
N THR A 28 -12.63 -5.98 -5.18
CA THR A 28 -11.49 -6.24 -4.28
C THR A 28 -10.20 -6.46 -5.07
N GLU A 29 -10.19 -7.32 -6.09
CA GLU A 29 -9.02 -7.57 -6.93
C GLU A 29 -8.53 -6.30 -7.64
N ALA A 30 -9.46 -5.45 -8.12
CA ALA A 30 -9.12 -4.17 -8.74
C ALA A 30 -8.50 -3.19 -7.74
N LEU A 31 -9.02 -3.12 -6.51
CA LEU A 31 -8.46 -2.28 -5.45
C LEU A 31 -7.10 -2.80 -4.99
N GLU A 32 -6.95 -4.11 -4.81
CA GLU A 32 -5.67 -4.73 -4.47
C GLU A 32 -4.63 -4.45 -5.54
N ALA A 33 -4.99 -4.54 -6.82
CA ALA A 33 -4.08 -4.22 -7.92
C ALA A 33 -3.71 -2.73 -7.94
N LEU A 34 -4.67 -1.83 -7.69
CA LEU A 34 -4.45 -0.39 -7.69
C LEU A 34 -3.53 0.06 -6.55
N TYR A 35 -3.75 -0.45 -5.34
CA TYR A 35 -3.04 -0.03 -4.13
C TYR A 35 -1.88 -0.95 -3.75
N LYS A 36 -1.52 -1.91 -4.60
CA LYS A 36 -0.51 -2.92 -4.26
C LYS A 36 0.80 -2.27 -3.80
N GLU A 37 1.32 -1.35 -4.62
CA GLU A 37 2.58 -0.67 -4.37
C GLU A 37 2.52 0.15 -3.09
N ASP A 38 1.46 0.96 -2.92
CA ASP A 38 1.26 1.77 -1.71
C ASP A 38 1.21 0.92 -0.45
N VAL A 39 0.50 -0.21 -0.49
CA VAL A 39 0.39 -1.14 0.64
C VAL A 39 1.73 -1.83 0.92
N ASP A 40 2.46 -2.23 -0.11
CA ASP A 40 3.80 -2.81 0.05
C ASP A 40 4.79 -1.80 0.64
N ASP A 41 4.77 -0.55 0.20
CA ASP A 41 5.59 0.53 0.74
C ASP A 41 5.27 0.82 2.20
N LEU A 42 3.98 0.89 2.55
CA LEU A 42 3.54 1.05 3.93
C LEU A 42 3.98 -0.12 4.81
N ARG A 43 3.93 -1.35 4.29
CA ARG A 43 4.39 -2.54 5.00
C ARG A 43 5.89 -2.49 5.25
N VAL A 44 6.69 -2.17 4.24
CA VAL A 44 8.16 -2.02 4.38
C VAL A 44 8.49 -0.87 5.36
N GLY A 45 7.77 0.24 5.27
CA GLY A 45 7.91 1.36 6.20
C GLY A 45 7.65 0.94 7.65
N ARG A 46 6.58 0.19 7.89
CA ARG A 46 6.23 -0.35 9.20
C ARG A 46 7.29 -1.31 9.73
N GLU A 47 7.74 -2.27 8.93
CA GLU A 47 8.79 -3.22 9.32
C GLU A 47 10.08 -2.48 9.72
N ARG A 48 10.49 -1.46 8.96
CA ARG A 48 11.65 -0.63 9.28
C ARG A 48 11.47 0.17 10.57
N PHE A 49 10.27 0.68 10.80
CA PHE A 49 9.96 1.43 12.00
C PHE A 49 9.96 0.54 13.25
N GLU A 50 9.37 -0.65 13.17
CA GLU A 50 9.41 -1.65 14.25
C GLU A 50 10.85 -2.11 14.53
N HIS A 51 11.67 -2.30 13.49
CA HIS A 51 13.09 -2.60 13.64
C HIS A 51 13.85 -1.45 14.35
N TYR A 52 13.54 -0.20 14.00
CA TYR A 52 14.09 0.98 14.67
C TYR A 52 13.73 1.01 16.16
N LEU A 53 12.46 0.79 16.49
CA LEU A 53 11.97 0.79 17.88
C LEU A 53 12.56 -0.33 18.73
N SER A 54 12.88 -1.48 18.13
CA SER A 54 13.46 -2.63 18.84
C SER A 54 14.98 -2.55 19.01
N ASN A 55 15.67 -1.70 18.25
CA ASN A 55 17.14 -1.55 18.31
C ASN A 55 17.56 -0.06 18.33
N PRO A 56 17.09 0.75 19.30
CA PRO A 56 17.35 2.19 19.33
C PRO A 56 18.85 2.53 19.44
N GLU A 57 19.66 1.64 20.01
CA GLU A 57 21.11 1.77 20.15
C GLU A 57 21.87 1.69 18.82
N LYS A 58 21.28 1.06 17.78
CA LYS A 58 21.87 1.00 16.43
C LYS A 58 21.64 2.28 15.63
N THR A 59 20.96 3.26 16.21
CA THR A 59 20.54 4.47 15.53
C THR A 59 21.54 5.59 15.75
N VAL A 60 21.82 6.35 14.70
CA VAL A 60 22.74 7.49 14.76
C VAL A 60 21.92 8.77 14.77
N ALA A 61 22.16 9.65 15.74
CA ALA A 61 21.52 10.95 15.77
C ALA A 61 21.77 11.72 14.46
N TYR A 62 20.72 12.29 13.88
CA TYR A 62 20.79 12.97 12.58
C TYR A 62 21.84 14.08 12.54
N ALA A 63 21.96 14.85 13.62
CA ALA A 63 22.98 15.89 13.75
C ALA A 63 24.40 15.32 13.59
N SER A 64 24.70 14.20 14.25
CA SER A 64 26.00 13.52 14.18
C SER A 64 26.28 12.97 12.78
N TYR A 65 25.28 12.38 12.14
CA TYR A 65 25.38 11.92 10.76
C TYR A 65 25.68 13.07 9.77
N ARG A 66 24.93 14.18 9.88
CA ARG A 66 25.04 15.35 9.01
C ARG A 66 26.43 16.00 9.09
N VAL A 67 26.97 16.15 10.31
CA VAL A 67 28.32 16.69 10.52
C VAL A 67 29.38 15.79 9.86
N LYS A 68 29.23 14.47 9.91
CA LYS A 68 30.17 13.53 9.28
C LYS A 68 30.13 13.61 7.75
N ARG A 69 28.96 13.88 7.16
CA ARG A 69 28.80 13.99 5.69
C ARG A 69 29.32 15.31 5.13
N LEU A 70 29.20 16.41 5.87
CA LEU A 70 29.67 17.74 5.46
C LEU A 70 31.19 17.94 5.61
N LYS A 71 31.87 17.03 6.31
CA LYS A 71 33.33 17.01 6.46
C LYS A 71 34.05 16.16 5.39
N ARG A 72 33.31 15.57 4.45
CA ARG A 72 33.84 14.90 3.25
C ARG A 72 33.63 15.81 2.05
#